data_AF-A0AAU0VPC4-F1
#
_entry.id   AF-A0AAU0VPC4-F1
#
_cell.length_a   1.000
_cell.length_b   1.000
_cell.length_c   1.000
_cell.angle_alpha   90.00
_cell.angle_beta   90.00
_cell.angle_gamma   90.00
#
_symmetry.space_group_name_H-M   'P 1'
#
loop_
_entity.id
_entity.type
_entity.pdbx_description
1 polymer ?
#
loop_
_entity_poly.entity_id
_entity_poly.type
_entity_poly.pdbx_seq_one_letter_code
_entity_poly.pdbx_strand_id
1 'polypeptide(L)'
;MPTSGNRGTGRITRNRPPVSRTAPHGYDAEGRWTVPGRARPTVKPARPLSPHPEGSSVPAGTLYRGREGMWSWVAHRVTGVLIFFFLFVHVLDTALVRVSPEDYDKVVATYKTPIVALLEYGLVAAILFHALNGLRVIAVDFWSKGPRYQKQMLWSVLGVWIILMAGALYPVLGHAARVLFGS
;
A
#
# COMPACT_ATOMS: atom_id res chain seq x y z
N MET A 1 -36.78 92.08 29.64
CA MET A 1 -37.91 91.18 30.01
C MET A 1 -37.56 89.76 29.54
N PRO A 2 -37.97 88.67 30.22
CA PRO A 2 -37.48 88.15 31.51
C PRO A 2 -36.85 86.72 31.33
N THR A 3 -35.76 86.35 32.02
CA THR A 3 -35.63 85.57 33.29
C THR A 3 -35.18 84.11 33.13
N SER A 4 -34.22 83.75 33.99
CA SER A 4 -34.14 82.49 34.77
C SER A 4 -33.83 81.19 34.00
N GLY A 5 -32.88 80.33 34.41
CA GLY A 5 -32.18 80.27 35.68
C GLY A 5 -31.10 79.18 35.71
N ASN A 6 -30.17 79.39 36.63
CA ASN A 6 -29.14 78.47 37.07
C ASN A 6 -29.74 77.27 37.85
N ARG A 7 -29.16 76.08 37.67
CA ARG A 7 -29.03 74.92 38.60
C ARG A 7 -28.51 73.76 37.73
N GLY A 8 -27.28 73.27 37.86
CA GLY A 8 -26.72 72.64 39.05
C GLY A 8 -26.60 71.12 38.81
N THR A 9 -25.42 70.58 39.10
CA THR A 9 -25.17 69.18 39.53
C THR A 9 -25.08 68.06 38.49
N GLY A 10 -24.05 67.22 38.66
CA GLY A 10 -24.14 65.81 38.30
C GLY A 10 -23.15 65.31 37.25
N ARG A 11 -21.85 65.34 37.56
CA ARG A 11 -20.88 64.40 36.98
C ARG A 11 -21.33 62.98 37.35
N ILE A 12 -22.08 62.32 36.47
CA ILE A 12 -22.38 60.89 36.62
C ILE A 12 -21.22 60.13 35.98
N THR A 13 -20.18 59.87 36.77
CA THR A 13 -19.30 58.73 36.56
C THR A 13 -20.16 57.47 36.72
N ARG A 14 -20.70 56.92 35.63
CA ARG A 14 -21.25 55.57 35.68
C ARG A 14 -20.08 54.61 35.85
N ASN A 15 -19.78 54.28 37.11
CA ASN A 15 -19.13 53.04 37.48
C ASN A 15 -20.01 51.89 36.95
N ARG A 16 -19.77 51.45 35.72
CA ARG A 16 -20.29 50.17 35.25
C ARG A 16 -19.46 49.09 35.94
N PRO A 17 -20.06 48.15 36.69
CA PRO A 17 -19.32 46.97 37.11
C PRO A 17 -18.81 46.24 35.87
N PRO A 18 -17.64 45.58 35.92
CA PRO A 18 -17.21 44.73 34.83
C PRO A 18 -18.33 43.70 34.60
N VAL A 19 -18.86 43.67 33.38
CA VAL A 19 -19.76 42.60 32.96
C VAL A 19 -18.97 41.31 33.14
N SER A 20 -19.28 40.54 34.17
CA SER A 20 -18.75 39.20 34.34
C SER A 20 -19.27 38.41 33.14
N ARG A 21 -18.41 38.28 32.13
CA ARG A 21 -18.66 37.45 30.96
C ARG A 21 -18.76 36.02 31.48
N THR A 22 -19.97 35.59 31.81
CA THR A 22 -20.25 34.20 32.14
C THR A 22 -19.79 33.38 30.95
N ALA A 23 -18.79 32.52 31.16
CA ALA A 23 -18.24 31.69 30.11
C ALA A 23 -19.38 30.88 29.46
N PRO A 24 -19.41 30.75 28.11
CA PRO A 24 -20.43 29.96 27.44
C PRO A 24 -20.42 28.53 27.99
N HIS A 25 -21.62 27.97 28.14
CA HIS A 25 -21.86 26.67 28.77
C HIS A 25 -20.90 25.61 28.23
N GLY A 26 -20.00 25.11 29.08
CA GLY A 26 -18.98 24.12 28.72
C GLY A 26 -17.56 24.65 28.51
N TYR A 27 -17.26 25.92 28.79
CA TYR A 27 -15.91 26.46 28.81
C TYR A 27 -15.55 27.03 30.19
N ASP A 28 -14.29 26.86 30.63
CA ASP A 28 -13.79 27.47 31.87
C ASP A 28 -13.40 28.95 31.68
N ALA A 29 -13.03 29.63 32.77
CA ALA A 29 -12.64 31.04 32.76
C ALA A 29 -11.39 31.34 31.89
N GLU A 30 -10.64 30.30 31.49
CA GLU A 30 -9.50 30.39 30.58
C GLU A 30 -9.89 30.12 29.11
N GLY A 31 -11.18 29.87 28.83
CA GLY A 31 -11.68 29.58 27.48
C GLY A 31 -11.40 28.15 27.01
N ARG A 32 -11.13 27.21 27.93
CA ARG A 32 -10.88 25.81 27.60
C ARG A 32 -12.17 25.01 27.67
N TRP A 33 -12.40 24.14 26.67
CA TRP A 33 -13.58 23.28 26.65
C TRP A 33 -13.53 22.24 27.79
N THR A 34 -14.54 22.21 28.64
CA THR A 34 -14.66 21.31 29.80
C THR A 34 -15.91 20.46 29.68
N VAL A 35 -15.76 19.14 29.85
CA VAL A 35 -16.88 18.19 29.91
C VAL A 35 -17.48 18.22 31.33
N PRO A 36 -18.78 18.53 31.50
CA PRO A 36 -19.44 18.50 32.80
C PRO A 36 -19.32 17.11 33.44
N GLY A 37 -18.85 17.04 34.69
CA GLY A 37 -18.75 15.80 35.47
C GLY A 37 -17.42 15.04 35.38
N ARG A 38 -16.44 15.51 34.61
CA ARG A 38 -15.09 14.92 34.59
C ARG A 38 -14.15 15.73 35.50
N ALA A 39 -13.68 15.14 36.60
CA ALA A 39 -12.64 15.73 37.44
C ALA A 39 -11.37 16.00 36.61
N ARG A 40 -10.68 17.12 36.89
CA ARG A 40 -9.39 17.45 36.24
C ARG A 40 -8.43 16.27 36.44
N PRO A 41 -7.83 15.71 35.38
CA PRO A 41 -6.80 14.69 35.54
C PRO A 41 -5.65 15.29 36.34
N THR A 42 -5.29 14.66 37.46
CA THR A 42 -4.11 15.02 38.24
C THR A 42 -2.88 14.72 37.39
N VAL A 43 -2.27 15.77 36.84
CA VAL A 43 -1.01 15.65 36.12
C VAL A 43 0.06 15.26 37.14
N LYS A 44 0.49 13.98 37.12
CA LYS A 44 1.66 13.56 37.89
C LYS A 44 2.87 14.38 37.41
N PRO A 45 3.71 14.92 38.31
CA PRO A 45 4.90 15.64 37.89
C PRO A 45 5.77 14.71 37.04
N ALA A 46 6.21 15.22 35.89
CA ALA A 46 7.06 14.47 34.98
C ALA A 46 8.38 14.10 35.68
N ARG A 47 8.75 12.83 35.58
CA ARG A 47 10.05 12.34 36.03
C ARG A 47 11.17 13.09 35.27
N PRO A 48 12.28 13.49 35.92
CA PRO A 48 13.40 14.10 35.22
C PRO A 48 13.87 13.17 34.09
N LEU A 49 13.97 13.71 32.87
CA LEU A 49 14.51 12.98 31.72
C LEU A 49 15.99 12.70 31.99
N SER A 50 16.37 11.43 32.01
CA SER A 50 17.78 11.03 32.02
C SER A 50 18.50 11.62 30.81
N PRO A 51 19.80 11.99 30.91
CA PRO A 51 20.55 12.44 29.74
C PRO A 51 20.54 11.34 28.67
N HIS A 52 20.02 11.65 27.50
CA HIS A 52 20.11 10.76 26.35
C HIS A 52 21.56 10.78 25.84
N PRO A 53 22.20 9.63 25.62
CA PRO A 53 23.53 9.59 25.01
C PRO A 53 23.42 10.15 23.58
N GLU A 54 24.11 11.26 23.33
CA GLU A 54 24.34 11.73 21.96
C GLU A 54 25.21 10.71 21.21
N GLY A 55 24.74 10.28 20.05
CA GLY A 55 25.51 9.47 19.12
C GLY A 55 24.81 8.20 18.68
N SER A 56 23.77 8.33 17.85
CA SER A 56 23.41 7.25 16.91
C SER A 56 23.68 7.75 15.50
N SER A 57 24.83 7.37 14.95
CA SER A 57 25.09 7.45 13.50
C SER A 57 23.99 6.66 12.78
N VAL A 58 23.10 7.36 12.08
CA VAL A 58 22.10 6.71 11.23
C VAL A 58 22.85 6.01 10.10
N PRO A 59 22.85 4.67 10.00
CA PRO A 59 23.44 4.01 8.86
C PRO A 59 22.60 4.38 7.63
N ALA A 60 23.20 5.13 6.72
CA ALA A 60 22.62 5.40 5.42
C ALA A 60 22.33 4.05 4.71
N GLY A 61 21.07 3.82 4.34
CA GLY A 61 20.65 2.68 3.53
C GLY A 61 20.20 1.44 4.31
N THR A 62 19.17 1.57 5.15
CA THR A 62 18.40 0.40 5.59
C THR A 62 17.55 -0.11 4.42
N LEU A 63 18.10 -0.98 3.56
CA LEU A 63 17.26 -1.83 2.72
C LEU A 63 16.31 -2.55 3.67
N TYR A 64 15.03 -2.16 3.66
CA TYR A 64 14.03 -2.76 4.54
C TYR A 64 14.08 -4.26 4.28
N ARG A 65 14.44 -5.06 5.29
CA ARG A 65 14.38 -6.52 5.23
C ARG A 65 12.92 -6.92 5.25
N GLY A 66 12.25 -6.67 4.13
CA GLY A 66 10.87 -6.99 3.89
C GLY A 66 10.66 -8.44 4.25
N ARG A 67 9.81 -8.69 5.24
CA ARG A 67 9.33 -10.03 5.57
C ARG A 67 8.83 -10.68 4.27
N GLU A 68 8.83 -12.01 4.18
CA GLU A 68 8.43 -12.80 3.00
C GLU A 68 7.15 -12.27 2.28
N GLY A 69 6.19 -11.73 3.05
CA GLY A 69 4.98 -11.10 2.51
C GLY A 69 5.22 -9.85 1.65
N MET A 70 6.22 -9.01 1.94
CA MET A 70 6.55 -7.85 1.12
C MET A 70 7.12 -8.26 -0.23
N TRP A 71 8.00 -9.25 -0.27
CA TRP A 71 8.54 -9.79 -1.52
C TRP A 71 7.46 -10.46 -2.36
N SER A 72 6.55 -11.21 -1.73
CA SER A 72 5.36 -11.77 -2.39
C SER A 72 4.48 -10.69 -3.02
N TRP A 73 4.30 -9.55 -2.35
CA TRP A 73 3.56 -8.41 -2.89
C TRP A 73 4.27 -7.76 -4.08
N VAL A 74 5.59 -7.52 -3.99
CA VAL A 74 6.37 -6.95 -5.10
C VAL A 74 6.28 -7.88 -6.30
N ALA A 75 6.55 -9.16 -6.09
CA ALA A 75 6.50 -10.17 -7.14
C ALA A 75 5.12 -10.21 -7.81
N HIS A 76 4.03 -10.12 -7.05
CA HIS A 76 2.67 -10.18 -7.62
C HIS A 76 2.38 -8.98 -8.54
N ARG A 77 2.86 -7.79 -8.17
CA ARG A 77 2.74 -6.60 -9.02
C ARG A 77 3.59 -6.70 -10.27
N VAL A 78 4.85 -7.11 -10.12
CA VAL A 78 5.77 -7.28 -11.25
C VAL A 78 5.22 -8.30 -12.24
N THR A 79 4.76 -9.47 -11.77
CA THR A 79 4.15 -10.47 -12.65
C THR A 79 2.86 -9.96 -13.30
N GLY A 80 2.03 -9.20 -12.59
CA GLY A 80 0.83 -8.59 -13.16
C GLY A 80 1.14 -7.61 -14.30
N VAL A 81 2.16 -6.76 -14.14
CA VAL A 81 2.61 -5.85 -15.19
C VAL A 81 3.18 -6.61 -16.38
N LEU A 82 3.99 -7.65 -16.14
CA LEU A 82 4.52 -8.50 -17.20
C LEU A 82 3.40 -9.17 -18.01
N ILE A 83 2.40 -9.75 -17.32
CA ILE A 83 1.26 -10.40 -17.95
C ILE A 83 0.42 -9.39 -18.74
N PHE A 84 0.20 -8.18 -18.20
CA PHE A 84 -0.54 -7.14 -18.91
C PHE A 84 0.08 -6.79 -20.26
N PHE A 85 1.39 -6.51 -20.30
CA PHE A 85 2.07 -6.20 -21.56
C PHE A 85 2.18 -7.41 -22.48
N PHE A 86 2.37 -8.62 -21.93
CA PHE A 86 2.28 -9.84 -22.72
C PHE A 86 0.91 -9.95 -23.41
N LEU A 87 -0.19 -9.79 -22.67
CA LEU A 87 -1.54 -9.87 -23.22
C LEU A 87 -1.79 -8.78 -24.27
N PHE A 88 -1.26 -7.57 -24.07
CA PHE A 88 -1.36 -6.50 -25.06
C PHE A 88 -0.72 -6.90 -26.41
N VAL A 89 0.56 -7.30 -26.39
CA VAL A 89 1.27 -7.74 -27.61
C VAL A 89 0.63 -9.01 -28.20
N HIS A 90 0.25 -9.96 -27.34
CA HIS A 90 -0.37 -11.22 -27.75
C HIS A 90 -1.68 -11.01 -28.52
N VAL A 91 -2.53 -10.08 -28.08
CA VAL A 91 -3.78 -9.75 -28.78
C VAL A 91 -3.48 -9.09 -30.14
N LEU A 92 -2.47 -8.21 -30.23
CA LEU A 92 -2.07 -7.62 -31.50
C LEU A 92 -1.59 -8.69 -32.48
N ASP A 93 -0.67 -9.55 -32.05
CA ASP A 93 -0.10 -10.61 -32.90
C ASP A 93 -1.15 -11.61 -33.39
N THR A 94 -2.05 -12.03 -32.50
CA THR A 94 -3.14 -12.94 -32.87
C THR A 94 -4.16 -12.29 -33.81
N ALA A 95 -4.31 -10.96 -33.77
CA ALA A 95 -5.15 -10.24 -34.71
C ALA A 95 -4.58 -10.21 -36.14
N LEU A 96 -3.26 -10.35 -36.34
CA LEU A 96 -2.66 -10.41 -37.70
C LEU A 96 -3.21 -11.57 -38.54
N VAL A 97 -3.64 -12.68 -37.92
CA VAL A 97 -4.32 -13.80 -38.61
C VAL A 97 -5.50 -13.32 -39.45
N ARG A 98 -6.18 -12.25 -39.05
CA ARG A 98 -7.36 -11.72 -39.75
C ARG A 98 -7.01 -10.77 -40.88
N VAL A 99 -5.76 -10.31 -40.99
CA VAL A 99 -5.33 -9.31 -41.98
C VAL A 99 -4.53 -9.96 -43.10
N SER A 100 -3.50 -10.74 -42.77
CA SER A 100 -2.58 -11.35 -43.73
C SER A 100 -1.99 -12.64 -43.13
N PRO A 101 -2.40 -13.83 -43.61
CA PRO A 101 -1.84 -15.10 -43.17
C PRO A 101 -0.33 -15.18 -43.39
N GLU A 102 0.17 -14.58 -44.47
CA GLU A 102 1.58 -14.57 -44.85
C GLU A 102 2.43 -13.76 -43.85
N ASP A 103 1.90 -12.66 -43.31
CA ASP A 103 2.61 -11.87 -42.31
C ASP A 103 2.54 -12.50 -40.91
N TYR A 104 1.45 -13.22 -40.61
CA TYR A 104 1.37 -14.04 -39.41
C TYR A 104 2.43 -15.16 -39.42
N ASP A 105 2.59 -15.88 -40.53
CA ASP A 105 3.57 -16.97 -40.63
C ASP A 105 5.01 -16.48 -40.43
N LYS A 106 5.34 -15.30 -40.96
CA LYS A 106 6.65 -14.66 -40.76
C LYS A 106 6.88 -14.33 -39.28
N VAL A 107 5.89 -13.72 -38.61
CA VAL A 107 5.99 -13.35 -37.19
C VAL A 107 6.12 -14.59 -36.31
N VAL A 108 5.28 -15.60 -36.51
CA VAL A 108 5.32 -16.85 -35.73
C VAL A 108 6.64 -17.61 -35.92
N ALA A 109 7.24 -17.55 -37.10
CA ALA A 109 8.54 -18.17 -37.33
C ALA A 109 9.63 -17.57 -36.42
N THR A 110 9.55 -16.27 -36.08
CA THR A 110 10.50 -15.62 -35.17
C THR A 110 10.39 -16.09 -33.72
N TYR A 111 9.25 -16.66 -33.32
CA TYR A 111 9.02 -17.18 -31.97
C TYR A 111 9.61 -18.57 -31.74
N LYS A 112 10.01 -19.29 -32.79
CA LYS A 112 10.57 -20.64 -32.69
C LYS A 112 12.08 -20.63 -32.40
N THR A 113 12.50 -19.89 -31.38
CA THR A 113 13.91 -19.83 -30.97
C THR A 113 14.11 -20.33 -29.53
N PRO A 114 15.28 -20.89 -29.19
CA PRO A 114 15.56 -21.34 -27.82
C PRO A 114 15.46 -20.21 -26.77
N ILE A 115 15.75 -18.97 -27.17
CA ILE A 115 15.60 -17.80 -26.31
C ILE A 115 14.13 -17.56 -26.00
N VAL A 116 13.25 -17.64 -27.00
CA VAL A 116 11.81 -17.48 -26.81
C VAL A 116 11.25 -18.60 -25.95
N ALA A 117 11.73 -19.84 -26.07
CA ALA A 117 11.32 -20.92 -25.16
C ALA A 117 11.68 -20.65 -23.68
N LEU A 118 12.82 -19.98 -23.41
CA LEU A 118 13.15 -19.53 -22.05
C LEU A 118 12.20 -18.41 -21.59
N LEU A 119 11.85 -17.48 -22.48
CA LEU A 119 10.87 -16.42 -22.20
C LEU A 119 9.48 -17.00 -21.95
N GLU A 120 9.05 -18.02 -22.70
CA GLU A 120 7.80 -18.76 -22.51
C GLU A 120 7.78 -19.44 -21.13
N TYR A 121 8.88 -20.10 -20.75
CA TYR A 121 8.99 -20.71 -19.42
C TYR A 121 8.93 -19.67 -18.30
N GLY A 122 9.59 -18.52 -18.48
CA GLY A 122 9.50 -17.37 -17.58
C GLY A 122 8.09 -16.77 -17.49
N LEU A 123 7.36 -16.72 -18.62
CA LEU A 123 5.98 -16.26 -18.66
C LEU A 123 5.06 -17.24 -17.92
N VAL A 124 5.23 -18.55 -18.10
CA VAL A 124 4.50 -19.58 -17.34
C VAL A 124 4.73 -19.39 -15.83
N ALA A 125 5.98 -19.17 -15.42
CA ALA A 125 6.32 -18.83 -14.04
C ALA A 125 5.56 -17.61 -13.52
N ALA A 126 5.52 -16.53 -14.31
CA ALA A 126 4.84 -15.29 -13.95
C ALA A 126 3.32 -15.49 -13.80
N ILE A 127 2.68 -16.16 -14.76
CA ILE A 127 1.24 -16.46 -14.76
C ILE A 127 0.86 -17.31 -13.56
N LEU A 128 1.57 -18.42 -13.34
CA LEU A 128 1.29 -19.34 -12.23
C LEU A 128 1.45 -18.65 -10.88
N PHE A 129 2.54 -17.91 -10.68
CA PHE A 129 2.75 -17.17 -9.44
C PHE A 129 1.66 -16.11 -9.23
N HIS A 130 1.33 -15.34 -10.27
CA HIS A 130 0.31 -14.30 -10.20
C HIS A 130 -1.05 -14.86 -9.80
N ALA A 131 -1.49 -15.93 -10.45
CA ALA A 131 -2.78 -16.59 -10.19
C ALA A 131 -2.82 -17.22 -8.78
N LEU A 132 -1.81 -18.01 -8.41
CA LEU A 132 -1.77 -18.68 -7.10
C LEU A 132 -1.66 -17.68 -5.95
N ASN A 133 -0.80 -16.65 -6.08
CA ASN A 133 -0.67 -15.64 -5.05
C ASN A 133 -1.91 -14.73 -4.97
N GLY A 134 -2.58 -14.45 -6.09
CA GLY A 134 -3.87 -13.77 -6.12
C GLY A 134 -4.94 -14.55 -5.35
N LEU A 135 -5.03 -15.87 -5.56
CA LEU A 135 -5.93 -16.74 -4.80
C LEU A 135 -5.60 -16.75 -3.31
N ARG A 136 -4.32 -16.74 -2.93
CA ARG A 136 -3.90 -16.58 -1.54
C ARG A 136 -4.39 -15.25 -0.96
N VAL A 137 -4.25 -14.13 -1.67
CA VAL A 137 -4.70 -12.81 -1.19
C VAL A 137 -6.21 -12.81 -0.97
N ILE A 138 -6.98 -13.31 -1.95
CA ILE A 138 -8.44 -13.49 -1.81
C ILE A 138 -8.75 -14.33 -0.57
N ALA A 139 -8.10 -15.49 -0.40
CA ALA A 139 -8.34 -16.34 0.75
C ALA A 139 -7.96 -15.68 2.09
N VAL A 140 -6.94 -14.81 2.12
CA VAL A 140 -6.59 -14.03 3.32
C VAL A 140 -7.67 -12.99 3.65
N ASP A 141 -8.23 -12.33 2.64
CA ASP A 141 -9.21 -11.25 2.81
C ASP A 141 -10.60 -11.78 3.21
N PHE A 142 -11.03 -12.91 2.64
CA PHE A 142 -12.36 -13.47 2.88
C PHE A 142 -12.43 -14.47 4.05
N TRP A 143 -11.29 -14.92 4.57
CA TRP A 143 -11.26 -15.87 5.70
C TRP A 143 -10.87 -15.19 7.01
N SER A 144 -11.71 -15.32 8.04
CA SER A 144 -11.47 -14.76 9.38
C SER A 144 -10.15 -15.19 10.04
N LYS A 145 -9.61 -16.36 9.66
CA LYS A 145 -8.29 -16.84 10.13
C LYS A 145 -7.16 -16.61 9.12
N GLY A 146 -7.45 -16.02 7.96
CA GLY A 146 -6.50 -15.76 6.87
C GLY A 146 -5.23 -15.05 7.32
N PRO A 147 -5.30 -13.91 8.04
CA PRO A 147 -4.12 -13.21 8.53
C PRO A 147 -3.23 -14.03 9.46
N ARG A 148 -3.80 -15.02 10.19
CA ARG A 148 -3.04 -15.93 11.06
C ARG A 148 -2.22 -16.95 10.26
N TYR A 149 -2.75 -17.42 9.14
CA TYR A 149 -2.14 -18.45 8.29
C TYR A 149 -1.40 -17.89 7.06
N GLN A 150 -1.28 -16.57 6.94
CA GLN A 150 -0.70 -15.90 5.77
C GLN A 150 0.69 -16.41 5.34
N LYS A 151 1.50 -16.87 6.30
CA LYS A 151 2.84 -17.43 6.05
C LYS A 151 2.73 -18.86 5.52
N GLN A 152 1.95 -19.71 6.19
CA GLN A 152 1.71 -21.09 5.74
C GLN A 152 1.14 -21.10 4.33
N MET A 153 0.15 -20.23 4.05
CA MET A 153 -0.43 -20.08 2.71
C MET A 153 0.59 -19.63 1.67
N LEU A 154 1.55 -18.75 2.03
CA LEU A 154 2.62 -18.36 1.12
C LEU A 154 3.52 -19.54 0.78
N TRP A 155 3.97 -20.30 1.78
CA TRP A 155 4.80 -21.48 1.57
C TRP A 155 4.07 -22.58 0.80
N SER A 156 2.77 -22.77 1.02
CA SER A 156 1.94 -23.67 0.22
C SER A 156 1.86 -23.21 -1.23
N VAL A 157 1.62 -21.92 -1.49
CA VAL A 157 1.64 -21.36 -2.85
C VAL A 157 2.99 -21.60 -3.53
N LEU A 158 4.10 -21.33 -2.85
CA LEU A 158 5.43 -21.56 -3.41
C LEU A 158 5.70 -23.04 -3.67
N GLY A 159 5.29 -23.94 -2.77
CA GLY A 159 5.41 -25.38 -2.97
C GLY A 159 4.63 -25.88 -4.18
N VAL A 160 3.36 -25.48 -4.31
CA VAL A 160 2.52 -25.80 -5.48
C VAL A 160 3.13 -25.21 -6.76
N TRP A 161 3.58 -23.95 -6.71
CA TRP A 161 4.22 -23.29 -7.84
C TRP A 161 5.46 -24.05 -8.31
N ILE A 162 6.36 -24.47 -7.41
CA ILE A 162 7.55 -25.27 -7.75
C ILE A 162 7.17 -26.58 -8.43
N ILE A 163 6.17 -27.30 -7.89
CA ILE A 163 5.70 -28.57 -8.47
C ILE A 163 5.19 -28.36 -9.90
N LEU A 164 4.37 -27.32 -10.12
CA LEU A 164 3.85 -27.00 -11.44
C LEU A 164 4.95 -26.57 -12.41
N MET A 165 5.93 -25.77 -11.95
CA MET A 165 7.08 -25.37 -12.75
C MET A 165 7.96 -26.57 -13.15
N ALA A 166 8.16 -27.53 -12.25
CA ALA A 166 8.87 -28.77 -12.56
C ALA A 166 8.11 -29.58 -13.61
N GLY A 167 6.79 -29.69 -13.50
CA GLY A 167 5.94 -30.33 -14.52
C GLY A 167 5.99 -29.63 -15.87
N ALA A 168 6.09 -28.29 -15.88
CA ALA A 168 6.18 -27.49 -17.10
C ALA A 168 7.57 -27.51 -17.76
N LEU A 169 8.62 -27.94 -17.06
CA LEU A 169 10.00 -27.87 -17.54
C LEU A 169 10.20 -28.68 -18.83
N TYR A 170 9.80 -29.97 -18.82
CA TYR A 170 9.96 -30.87 -19.96
C TYR A 170 9.15 -30.44 -21.20
N PRO A 171 7.83 -30.17 -21.12
CA PRO A 171 7.07 -29.81 -22.32
C PRO A 171 7.49 -28.47 -22.93
N VAL A 172 7.88 -27.49 -22.11
CA VAL A 172 8.23 -26.13 -22.60
C VAL A 172 9.66 -26.10 -23.12
N LEU A 173 10.63 -26.56 -22.32
CA LEU A 173 12.05 -26.47 -22.71
C LEU A 173 12.54 -27.68 -23.49
N GLY A 174 11.80 -28.79 -23.52
CA GLY A 174 12.22 -29.99 -24.22
C GLY A 174 12.42 -29.77 -25.73
N HIS A 175 11.64 -28.88 -26.36
CA HIS A 175 11.88 -28.53 -27.76
C HIS A 175 13.16 -27.71 -27.94
N ALA A 176 13.36 -26.68 -27.12
CA ALA A 176 14.57 -25.86 -27.14
C ALA A 176 15.83 -26.67 -26.88
N ALA A 177 15.78 -27.63 -25.94
CA ALA A 177 16.87 -28.55 -25.67
C ALA A 177 17.20 -29.40 -26.90
N ARG A 178 16.21 -29.95 -27.61
CA ARG A 178 16.45 -30.71 -28.85
C ARG A 178 17.06 -29.85 -29.95
N VAL A 179 16.60 -28.61 -30.10
CA VAL A 179 17.13 -27.65 -31.08
C VAL A 179 18.58 -27.27 -30.76
N LEU A 180 18.94 -27.12 -29.48
CA LEU A 180 20.28 -26.72 -29.05
C LEU A 180 21.28 -27.89 -29.01
N PHE A 181 20.83 -29.08 -28.63
CA PHE A 181 21.70 -30.25 -28.40
C PHE A 181 21.63 -31.31 -29.50
N GLY A 182 20.81 -31.09 -30.54
CA GLY A 182 20.91 -31.81 -31.82
C GLY A 182 20.62 -33.31 -31.76
N SER A 183 19.62 -33.73 -30.98
CA SER A 183 19.11 -35.12 -30.97
C SER A 183 17.75 -35.24 -31.64
#